data_AF-A0A950JHN0-F1
#
_entry.id   AF-A0A950JHN0-F1
#
_cell.length_a   1.000
_cell.length_b   1.000
_cell.length_c   1.000
_cell.angle_alpha   90.00
_cell.angle_beta   90.00
_cell.angle_gamma   90.00
#
_symmetry.space_group_name_H-M   'P 1'
#
loop_
_entity.id
_entity.type
_entity.pdbx_description
1 polymer ?
#
loop_
_entity_poly.entity_id
_entity_poly.type
_entity_poly.pdbx_seq_one_letter_code
_entity_poly.pdbx_strand_id
1 'polypeptide(L)'
;EERFANAKAMGLNTLRCHVKIPGPLYFDLADRLGLIVWLDMPYMEFLAPATREDLRRVFQTSVATHGHHPSIAIWTLFNEGWGIDLDDNPDDRRWLIETFDWAKPLAPGSLLIDNSPCFPRNYHLKTDIEDFHWYNGFPHQNEAFAATTRAFAARAAWTFSPHGDAERRGDEPLICSEFGVWGLPHPREILEPDGSEPWWFESGHDWNLGAAYPHGIETRFRDAQLAPIFGDLDGFVTAAQDLQFRALKRQIETLRWEPQISGYVITELNDVQWESNGLMDVRNHPRAFAGRLAELQRPWLVIAQAPRTAVRAGERFDVSVRLAGAAKPPEGARLAWRFAEESGEAALGPDPTTLTLTAGAVDATTVVALELETRDGKKRVLSRNALELCVVPPLGGATPSLRALDVAASNLLAAIGWPAGAATAEDAEVLIATWLTTPVREALIAGRKVLVIANSADALIDPDRKLPLNDRHNFPSMLLRERAGTPWDGQWMGAFTWRRMDGPWSGLPGGPMLDEHWGGLLPNHVLTGFPSTAFGGLVDAGVAVGWLHHAAAFVKRSFLGKGWLTVSTFDLTSPQAHENPLAPHLLKALAES
;
A
#
# COMPACT_ATOMS: atom_id res chain seq x y z
N GLU A 1 15.51 -2.16 26.23
CA GLU A 1 15.67 -0.69 26.30
C GLU A 1 15.76 -0.05 24.94
N GLU A 2 16.73 -0.42 24.10
CA GLU A 2 16.92 0.11 22.74
C GLU A 2 15.63 0.17 21.90
N ARG A 3 14.91 -0.96 21.78
CA ARG A 3 13.61 -1.02 21.08
C ARG A 3 12.61 0.08 21.49
N PHE A 4 12.50 0.33 22.79
CA PHE A 4 11.55 1.33 23.32
C PHE A 4 12.08 2.76 23.10
N ALA A 5 13.40 2.95 23.19
CA ALA A 5 14.02 4.22 22.85
C ALA A 5 13.81 4.56 21.36
N ASN A 6 13.97 3.58 20.47
CA ASN A 6 13.70 3.72 19.04
C ASN A 6 12.23 4.06 18.77
N ALA A 7 11.29 3.34 19.41
CA ALA A 7 9.86 3.65 19.31
C ALA A 7 9.55 5.11 19.69
N LYS A 8 10.12 5.58 20.80
CA LYS A 8 9.96 6.97 21.26
C LYS A 8 10.62 7.98 20.31
N ALA A 9 11.79 7.65 19.76
CA ALA A 9 12.47 8.49 18.78
C ALA A 9 11.69 8.62 17.46
N MET A 10 10.95 7.58 17.06
CA MET A 10 10.00 7.60 15.95
C MET A 10 8.70 8.37 16.26
N GLY A 11 8.56 8.93 17.46
CA GLY A 11 7.39 9.69 17.89
C GLY A 11 6.18 8.85 18.32
N LEU A 12 6.35 7.54 18.48
CA LEU A 12 5.28 6.66 18.96
C LEU A 12 5.00 6.91 20.45
N ASN A 13 3.73 6.81 20.84
CA ASN A 13 3.28 6.98 22.22
C ASN A 13 2.59 5.72 22.80
N THR A 14 2.28 4.74 21.96
CA THR A 14 1.58 3.50 22.33
C THR A 14 2.28 2.30 21.69
N LEU A 15 2.44 1.22 22.44
CA LEU A 15 2.88 -0.08 21.97
C LEU A 15 1.77 -1.11 22.18
N ARG A 16 1.34 -1.76 21.11
CA ARG A 16 0.43 -2.91 21.17
C ARG A 16 1.24 -4.20 21.24
N CYS A 17 1.14 -4.93 22.36
CA CYS A 17 1.77 -6.23 22.52
C CYS A 17 0.84 -7.32 22.00
N HIS A 18 1.12 -7.78 20.78
CA HIS A 18 0.24 -8.67 20.05
C HIS A 18 0.28 -10.11 20.58
N VAL A 19 -0.92 -10.65 20.84
CA VAL A 19 -1.30 -12.03 21.23
C VAL A 19 -0.40 -12.72 22.27
N LYS A 20 0.14 -11.96 23.24
CA LYS A 20 0.96 -12.52 24.32
C LYS A 20 1.09 -11.57 25.51
N ILE A 21 1.30 -12.17 26.68
CA ILE A 21 1.69 -11.44 27.89
C ILE A 21 3.23 -11.34 27.92
N PRO A 22 3.83 -10.14 27.81
CA PRO A 22 5.27 -9.98 27.87
C PRO A 22 5.79 -10.12 29.31
N GLY A 23 7.11 -10.30 29.46
CA GLY A 23 7.74 -10.33 30.78
C GLY A 23 7.71 -8.98 31.51
N PRO A 24 7.87 -8.93 32.84
CA PRO A 24 7.73 -7.73 33.67
C PRO A 24 8.54 -6.50 33.20
N LEU A 25 9.75 -6.74 32.68
CA LEU A 25 10.63 -5.69 32.17
C LEU A 25 9.97 -4.84 31.06
N TYR A 26 9.05 -5.42 30.27
CA TYR A 26 8.34 -4.68 29.23
C TYR A 26 7.52 -3.54 29.83
N PHE A 27 6.81 -3.81 30.92
CA PHE A 27 5.97 -2.83 31.63
C PHE A 27 6.81 -1.81 32.39
N ASP A 28 7.85 -2.25 33.09
CA ASP A 28 8.79 -1.34 33.78
C ASP A 28 9.40 -0.32 32.82
N LEU A 29 9.74 -0.75 31.60
CA LEU A 29 10.26 0.13 30.56
C LEU A 29 9.20 1.08 29.99
N ALA A 30 7.98 0.59 29.77
CA ALA A 30 6.87 1.42 29.32
C ALA A 30 6.55 2.53 30.33
N ASP A 31 6.45 2.17 31.62
CA ASP A 31 6.22 3.11 32.72
C ASP A 31 7.31 4.18 32.78
N ARG A 32 8.58 3.77 32.75
CA ARG A 32 9.72 4.69 32.83
C ARG A 32 9.82 5.64 31.63
N LEU A 33 9.46 5.16 30.45
CA LEU A 33 9.58 5.93 29.22
C LEU A 33 8.33 6.73 28.86
N GLY A 34 7.20 6.47 29.54
CA GLY A 34 5.92 7.11 29.30
C GLY A 34 5.25 6.63 28.00
N LEU A 35 5.33 5.34 27.72
CA LEU A 35 4.63 4.69 26.60
C LEU A 35 3.37 3.99 27.13
N ILE A 36 2.27 4.17 26.41
CA ILE A 36 1.03 3.43 26.67
C ILE A 36 1.20 2.00 26.17
N VAL A 37 0.69 1.03 26.92
CA VAL A 37 0.64 -0.37 26.52
C VAL A 37 -0.81 -0.76 26.26
N TRP A 38 -1.03 -1.26 25.05
CA TRP A 38 -2.21 -2.02 24.66
C TRP A 38 -1.82 -3.50 24.69
N LEU A 39 -2.51 -4.31 25.49
CA LEU A 39 -2.22 -5.74 25.66
C LEU A 39 -3.29 -6.61 25.01
N ASP A 40 -2.85 -7.47 24.10
CA ASP A 40 -3.69 -8.56 23.60
C ASP A 40 -3.49 -9.80 24.48
N MET A 41 -4.60 -10.44 24.81
CA MET A 41 -4.56 -11.75 25.45
C MET A 41 -3.97 -12.80 24.49
N PRO A 42 -3.31 -13.86 25.00
CA PRO A 42 -2.81 -14.95 24.17
C PRO A 42 -3.94 -15.57 23.34
N TYR A 43 -3.66 -15.82 22.05
CA TYR A 43 -4.61 -16.50 21.18
C TYR A 43 -4.66 -18.01 21.45
N MET A 44 -5.72 -18.66 20.98
CA MET A 44 -5.91 -20.10 21.01
C MET A 44 -6.39 -20.59 19.65
N GLU A 45 -6.14 -21.86 19.35
CA GLU A 45 -6.63 -22.48 18.11
C GLU A 45 -8.14 -22.79 18.19
N PHE A 46 -8.66 -23.13 19.38
CA PHE A 46 -10.07 -23.50 19.56
C PHE A 46 -10.59 -23.17 20.97
N LEU A 47 -11.78 -22.55 21.04
CA LEU A 47 -12.47 -22.17 22.28
C LEU A 47 -13.32 -23.32 22.86
N ALA A 48 -12.66 -24.38 23.32
CA ALA A 48 -13.31 -25.44 24.11
C ALA A 48 -13.73 -24.93 25.51
N PRO A 49 -14.64 -25.62 26.22
CA PRO A 49 -15.03 -25.26 27.58
C PRO A 49 -13.85 -25.08 28.55
N ALA A 50 -12.85 -25.98 28.51
CA ALA A 50 -11.64 -25.84 29.33
C ALA A 50 -10.82 -24.59 28.94
N THR A 51 -10.72 -24.28 27.64
CA THR A 51 -10.03 -23.09 27.14
C THR A 51 -10.70 -21.80 27.62
N ARG A 52 -12.04 -21.77 27.72
CA ARG A 52 -12.78 -20.61 28.26
C ARG A 52 -12.39 -20.32 29.72
N GLU A 53 -12.26 -21.36 30.54
CA GLU A 53 -11.82 -21.23 31.93
C GLU A 53 -10.35 -20.79 32.01
N ASP A 54 -9.48 -21.36 31.17
CA ASP A 54 -8.08 -21.01 31.09
C ASP A 54 -7.87 -19.55 30.68
N LEU A 55 -8.64 -19.04 29.71
CA LEU A 55 -8.57 -17.65 29.29
C LEU A 55 -8.91 -16.68 30.43
N ARG A 56 -10.03 -16.94 31.13
CA ARG A 56 -10.42 -16.14 32.29
C ARG A 56 -9.35 -16.21 33.37
N ARG A 57 -8.78 -17.39 33.64
CA ARG A 57 -7.68 -17.56 34.59
C ARG A 57 -6.43 -16.77 34.20
N VAL A 58 -6.02 -16.82 32.92
CA VAL A 58 -4.87 -16.07 32.41
C VAL A 58 -5.13 -14.56 32.49
N PHE A 59 -6.32 -14.08 32.11
CA PHE A 59 -6.70 -12.66 32.24
C PHE A 59 -6.63 -12.21 33.70
N GLN A 60 -7.32 -12.90 34.60
CA GLN A 60 -7.34 -12.57 36.03
C GLN A 60 -5.93 -12.58 36.64
N THR A 61 -5.10 -13.56 36.27
CA THR A 61 -3.70 -13.64 36.74
C THR A 61 -2.86 -12.50 36.19
N SER A 62 -3.04 -12.16 34.90
CA SER A 62 -2.31 -11.06 34.25
C SER A 62 -2.64 -9.72 34.89
N VAL A 63 -3.92 -9.46 35.16
CA VAL A 63 -4.37 -8.25 35.84
C VAL A 63 -3.86 -8.21 37.29
N ALA A 64 -3.96 -9.31 38.03
CA ALA A 64 -3.45 -9.38 39.41
C ALA A 64 -1.93 -9.16 39.49
N THR A 65 -1.18 -9.61 38.47
CA THR A 65 0.28 -9.53 38.46
C THR A 65 0.79 -8.21 37.89
N HIS A 66 0.15 -7.67 36.85
CA HIS A 66 0.67 -6.55 36.07
C HIS A 66 -0.25 -5.32 36.04
N GLY A 67 -1.52 -5.43 36.43
CA GLY A 67 -2.49 -4.33 36.34
C GLY A 67 -2.19 -3.09 37.19
N HIS A 68 -1.13 -3.14 38.01
CA HIS A 68 -0.62 -1.99 38.76
C HIS A 68 0.29 -1.07 37.94
N HIS A 69 0.73 -1.50 36.75
CA HIS A 69 1.55 -0.68 35.85
C HIS A 69 0.70 0.42 35.21
N PRO A 70 1.02 1.71 35.45
CA PRO A 70 0.26 2.83 34.88
C PRO A 70 0.35 2.93 33.35
N SER A 71 1.33 2.27 32.72
CA SER A 71 1.42 2.20 31.27
C SER A 71 0.30 1.37 30.64
N ILE A 72 -0.28 0.40 31.34
CA ILE A 72 -1.31 -0.48 30.76
C ILE A 72 -2.66 0.25 30.70
N ALA A 73 -3.09 0.60 29.49
CA ALA A 73 -4.33 1.36 29.27
C ALA A 73 -5.42 0.56 28.57
N ILE A 74 -5.07 -0.41 27.73
CA ILE A 74 -6.02 -1.15 26.88
C ILE A 74 -5.75 -2.64 27.00
N TRP A 75 -6.81 -3.44 27.14
CA TRP A 75 -6.78 -4.90 27.09
C TRP A 75 -7.69 -5.40 25.98
N THR A 76 -7.23 -6.35 25.18
CA THR A 76 -8.02 -7.02 24.14
C THR A 76 -8.18 -8.49 24.48
N LEU A 77 -9.43 -8.96 24.57
CA LEU A 77 -9.71 -10.36 24.89
C LEU A 77 -9.43 -11.31 23.73
N PHE A 78 -9.77 -10.91 22.49
CA PHE A 78 -9.53 -11.67 21.26
C PHE A 78 -8.98 -10.80 20.14
N ASN A 79 -8.16 -11.38 19.27
CA ASN A 79 -7.73 -10.76 18.03
C ASN A 79 -8.34 -11.54 16.86
N GLU A 80 -8.98 -10.86 15.91
CA GLU A 80 -9.51 -11.43 14.66
C GLU A 80 -10.43 -12.65 14.84
N GLY A 81 -11.08 -12.79 15.99
CA GLY A 81 -11.85 -13.99 16.30
C GLY A 81 -11.01 -15.27 16.32
N TRP A 82 -9.68 -15.19 16.47
CA TRP A 82 -8.84 -16.38 16.51
C TRP A 82 -9.25 -17.31 17.64
N GLY A 83 -9.68 -18.51 17.26
CA GLY A 83 -10.15 -19.55 18.17
C GLY A 83 -11.63 -19.48 18.57
N ILE A 84 -12.37 -18.44 18.19
CA ILE A 84 -13.79 -18.24 18.53
C ILE A 84 -14.65 -18.15 17.26
N ASP A 85 -15.78 -18.86 17.21
CA ASP A 85 -16.68 -18.86 16.06
C ASP A 85 -17.75 -17.78 16.23
N LEU A 86 -17.46 -16.57 15.74
CA LEU A 86 -18.42 -15.46 15.84
C LEU A 86 -19.53 -15.60 14.80
N ASP A 87 -19.26 -16.08 13.59
CA ASP A 87 -20.22 -16.09 12.48
C ASP A 87 -21.37 -17.07 12.71
N ASP A 88 -21.07 -18.32 13.05
CA ASP A 88 -22.06 -19.39 13.06
C ASP A 88 -22.52 -19.79 14.47
N ASN A 89 -21.77 -19.45 15.52
CA ASN A 89 -22.04 -19.93 16.87
C ASN A 89 -22.58 -18.83 17.83
N PRO A 90 -23.91 -18.76 18.07
CA PRO A 90 -24.50 -17.79 18.99
C PRO A 90 -24.08 -17.98 20.46
N ASP A 91 -23.64 -19.18 20.86
CA ASP A 91 -23.15 -19.43 22.21
C ASP A 91 -21.76 -18.84 22.44
N ASP A 92 -20.92 -18.78 21.40
CA ASP A 92 -19.62 -18.11 21.44
C ASP A 92 -19.80 -16.59 21.53
N ARG A 93 -20.70 -16.02 20.70
CA ARG A 93 -21.04 -14.58 20.77
C ARG A 93 -21.56 -14.18 22.15
N ARG A 94 -22.53 -14.94 22.69
CA ARG A 94 -23.05 -14.71 24.04
C ARG A 94 -21.95 -14.82 25.10
N TRP A 95 -21.09 -15.84 25.00
CA TRP A 95 -19.99 -16.02 25.93
C TRP A 95 -18.96 -14.89 25.87
N LEU A 96 -18.69 -14.30 24.70
CA LEU A 96 -17.79 -13.15 24.57
C LEU A 96 -18.35 -11.92 25.28
N ILE A 97 -19.64 -11.62 25.10
CA ILE A 97 -20.33 -10.52 25.81
C ILE A 97 -20.25 -10.73 27.33
N GLU A 98 -20.59 -11.94 27.81
CA GLU A 98 -20.51 -12.28 29.23
C GLU A 98 -19.07 -12.18 29.78
N THR A 99 -18.08 -12.54 28.96
CA THR A 99 -16.66 -12.46 29.34
C THR A 99 -16.16 -11.02 29.37
N PHE A 100 -16.63 -10.15 28.47
CA PHE A 100 -16.40 -8.72 28.55
C PHE A 100 -16.93 -8.15 29.87
N ASP A 101 -18.18 -8.44 30.23
CA ASP A 101 -18.79 -7.95 31.47
C ASP A 101 -18.09 -8.48 32.73
N TRP A 102 -17.61 -9.72 32.69
CA TRP A 102 -16.81 -10.30 33.77
C TRP A 102 -15.41 -9.65 33.88
N ALA A 103 -14.75 -9.38 32.76
CA ALA A 103 -13.38 -8.86 32.71
C ALA A 103 -13.32 -7.37 33.08
N LYS A 104 -14.32 -6.58 32.66
CA LYS A 104 -14.36 -5.13 32.86
C LYS A 104 -14.13 -4.66 34.31
N PRO A 105 -14.78 -5.22 35.34
CA PRO A 105 -14.52 -4.81 36.73
C PRO A 105 -13.17 -5.27 37.29
N LEU A 106 -12.48 -6.23 36.66
CA LEU A 106 -11.20 -6.75 37.15
C LEU A 106 -10.03 -5.81 36.82
N ALA A 107 -10.10 -5.09 35.70
CA ALA A 107 -9.08 -4.13 35.26
C ALA A 107 -9.58 -2.68 35.39
N PRO A 108 -9.84 -2.18 36.61
CA PRO A 108 -10.37 -0.83 36.80
C PRO A 108 -9.37 0.21 36.30
N GLY A 109 -9.85 1.15 35.48
CA GLY A 109 -9.01 2.21 34.90
C GLY A 109 -8.45 1.90 33.51
N SER A 110 -8.58 0.66 33.02
CA SER A 110 -8.27 0.32 31.64
C SER A 110 -9.53 0.27 30.76
N LEU A 111 -9.32 0.44 29.46
CA LEU A 111 -10.30 0.15 28.41
C LEU A 111 -10.17 -1.32 28.02
N LEU A 112 -11.29 -1.93 27.66
CA LEU A 112 -11.41 -3.33 27.28
C LEU A 112 -11.98 -3.42 25.87
N ILE A 113 -11.40 -4.31 25.08
CA ILE A 113 -11.83 -4.68 23.74
C ILE A 113 -12.22 -6.15 23.79
N ASP A 114 -13.40 -6.48 23.28
CA ASP A 114 -13.84 -7.87 23.17
C ASP A 114 -13.04 -8.63 22.11
N ASN A 115 -13.03 -8.14 20.89
CA ASN A 115 -12.43 -8.72 19.72
C ASN A 115 -11.91 -7.60 18.84
N SER A 116 -10.60 -7.53 18.59
CA SER A 116 -9.98 -6.62 17.61
C SER A 116 -10.23 -7.15 16.19
N PRO A 117 -11.12 -6.54 15.37
CA PRO A 117 -11.68 -7.17 14.17
C PRO A 117 -11.02 -6.72 12.84
N CYS A 118 -10.70 -7.68 11.94
CA CYS A 118 -10.04 -7.39 10.65
C CYS A 118 -10.98 -7.32 9.44
N PHE A 119 -10.73 -6.38 8.54
CA PHE A 119 -11.53 -6.17 7.32
C PHE A 119 -11.14 -7.16 6.21
N PRO A 120 -12.10 -7.65 5.40
CA PRO A 120 -13.55 -7.37 5.40
C PRO A 120 -14.39 -8.34 6.23
N ARG A 121 -13.75 -9.15 7.10
CA ARG A 121 -14.38 -10.28 7.78
C ARG A 121 -14.04 -10.30 9.25
N ASN A 122 -14.83 -9.61 10.06
CA ASN A 122 -14.92 -9.75 11.51
C ASN A 122 -15.83 -8.64 12.03
N TYR A 123 -16.09 -8.62 13.35
CA TYR A 123 -16.84 -7.54 13.97
C TYR A 123 -16.71 -7.56 15.51
N HIS A 124 -17.08 -6.44 16.12
CA HIS A 124 -17.33 -6.33 17.56
C HIS A 124 -18.71 -6.85 17.96
N LEU A 125 -18.83 -7.25 19.22
CA LEU A 125 -20.09 -7.46 19.93
C LEU A 125 -20.31 -6.39 20.99
N LYS A 126 -19.33 -6.16 21.87
CA LYS A 126 -19.38 -5.22 23.00
C LYS A 126 -17.98 -4.77 23.37
N THR A 127 -17.66 -3.49 23.19
CA THR A 127 -16.29 -2.99 23.35
C THR A 127 -16.26 -1.57 23.92
N ASP A 128 -15.17 -1.18 24.60
CA ASP A 128 -14.94 0.22 24.97
C ASP A 128 -14.42 1.08 23.80
N ILE A 129 -13.66 0.47 22.90
CA ILE A 129 -13.07 1.10 21.71
C ILE A 129 -13.59 0.34 20.48
N GLU A 130 -14.16 1.06 19.52
CA GLU A 130 -14.52 0.50 18.23
C GLU A 130 -13.25 0.58 17.39
N ASP A 131 -12.47 -0.49 17.43
CA ASP A 131 -11.25 -0.62 16.67
C ASP A 131 -11.47 -1.51 15.45
N PHE A 132 -10.62 -1.35 14.43
CA PHE A 132 -10.69 -2.20 13.24
C PHE A 132 -9.35 -2.13 12.52
N HIS A 133 -8.98 -3.22 11.86
CA HIS A 133 -7.76 -3.28 11.07
C HIS A 133 -8.04 -3.60 9.61
N TRP A 134 -7.20 -3.06 8.74
CA TRP A 134 -7.25 -3.33 7.31
C TRP A 134 -5.89 -3.09 6.67
N TYR A 135 -5.52 -4.00 5.78
CA TYR A 135 -4.26 -3.95 5.07
C TYR A 135 -4.50 -3.75 3.58
N ASN A 136 -3.95 -2.67 3.03
CA ASN A 136 -4.09 -2.35 1.62
C ASN A 136 -2.71 -2.17 0.97
N GLY A 137 -2.56 -2.73 -0.23
CA GLY A 137 -1.36 -2.55 -1.03
C GLY A 137 -1.18 -1.11 -1.53
N PHE A 138 0.06 -0.67 -1.66
CA PHE A 138 0.41 0.64 -2.17
C PHE A 138 1.08 0.53 -3.55
N PRO A 139 0.83 1.45 -4.51
CA PRO A 139 -0.12 2.58 -4.46
C PRO A 139 -1.53 2.24 -4.97
N HIS A 140 -1.74 1.06 -5.59
CA HIS A 140 -2.96 0.75 -6.33
C HIS A 140 -4.22 0.63 -5.46
N GLN A 141 -4.11 0.46 -4.14
CA GLN A 141 -5.26 0.42 -3.23
C GLN A 141 -5.40 1.67 -2.36
N ASN A 142 -4.76 2.79 -2.72
CA ASN A 142 -4.90 4.06 -1.97
C ASN A 142 -6.37 4.52 -1.84
N GLU A 143 -7.17 4.37 -2.91
CA GLU A 143 -8.60 4.72 -2.85
C GLU A 143 -9.40 3.72 -2.00
N ALA A 144 -9.07 2.42 -2.06
CA ALA A 144 -9.72 1.42 -1.22
C ALA A 144 -9.44 1.70 0.27
N PHE A 145 -8.19 2.00 0.63
CA PHE A 145 -7.82 2.40 1.99
C PHE A 145 -8.59 3.66 2.45
N ALA A 146 -8.69 4.67 1.59
CA ALA A 146 -9.43 5.91 1.89
C ALA A 146 -10.95 5.68 1.99
N ALA A 147 -11.52 4.79 1.17
CA ALA A 147 -12.93 4.42 1.23
C ALA A 147 -13.26 3.68 2.53
N THR A 148 -12.45 2.68 2.91
CA THR A 148 -12.60 1.97 4.19
C THR A 148 -12.45 2.93 5.37
N THR A 149 -11.45 3.81 5.34
CA THR A 149 -11.23 4.84 6.37
C THR A 149 -12.44 5.75 6.55
N ARG A 150 -13.01 6.27 5.44
CA ARG A 150 -14.22 7.12 5.48
C ARG A 150 -15.44 6.36 5.99
N ALA A 151 -15.62 5.10 5.56
CA ALA A 151 -16.71 4.26 6.03
C ALA A 151 -16.61 3.99 7.55
N PHE A 152 -15.40 3.70 8.02
CA PHE A 152 -15.11 3.51 9.44
C PHE A 152 -15.33 4.79 10.24
N ALA A 153 -14.83 5.94 9.79
CA ALA A 153 -15.08 7.25 10.39
C ALA A 153 -16.57 7.62 10.44
N ALA A 154 -17.36 7.10 9.48
CA ALA A 154 -18.81 7.20 9.45
C ALA A 154 -19.54 6.11 10.24
N ARG A 155 -18.84 5.33 11.08
CA ARG A 155 -19.40 4.30 11.97
C ARG A 155 -20.15 3.19 11.23
N ALA A 156 -19.63 2.77 10.07
CA ALA A 156 -20.26 1.77 9.22
C ALA A 156 -20.73 0.53 9.99
N ALA A 157 -21.91 0.00 9.61
CA ALA A 157 -22.58 -1.06 10.36
C ALA A 157 -21.80 -2.39 10.42
N TRP A 158 -20.90 -2.64 9.45
CA TRP A 158 -20.07 -3.86 9.42
C TRP A 158 -19.04 -3.95 10.54
N THR A 159 -18.86 -2.88 11.32
CA THR A 159 -17.95 -2.87 12.49
C THR A 159 -18.48 -3.67 13.68
N PHE A 160 -19.78 -3.95 13.71
CA PHE A 160 -20.45 -4.71 14.78
C PHE A 160 -21.28 -5.87 14.23
N SER A 161 -21.56 -6.85 15.09
CA SER A 161 -22.24 -8.09 14.76
C SER A 161 -23.53 -7.86 13.96
N PRO A 162 -23.69 -8.52 12.80
CA PRO A 162 -24.90 -8.41 11.99
C PRO A 162 -26.07 -9.24 12.57
N HIS A 163 -25.84 -10.01 13.64
CA HIS A 163 -26.81 -10.95 14.20
C HIS A 163 -27.82 -10.33 15.18
N GLY A 164 -27.72 -9.03 15.45
CA GLY A 164 -28.64 -8.31 16.33
C GLY A 164 -28.38 -8.49 17.83
N ASP A 165 -27.22 -9.05 18.17
CA ASP A 165 -26.73 -9.28 19.54
C ASP A 165 -25.61 -8.32 19.97
N ALA A 166 -25.21 -7.39 19.10
CA ALA A 166 -24.24 -6.35 19.43
C ALA A 166 -24.79 -5.34 20.47
N GLU A 167 -23.98 -5.01 21.47
CA GLU A 167 -24.22 -3.99 22.50
C GLU A 167 -23.39 -2.72 22.22
N ARG A 168 -23.56 -2.15 21.02
CA ARG A 168 -22.88 -0.92 20.58
C ARG A 168 -23.45 0.33 21.27
N ARG A 169 -22.58 1.17 21.84
CA ARG A 169 -22.95 2.48 22.42
C ARG A 169 -23.09 3.57 21.36
N GLY A 170 -22.30 3.50 20.30
CA GLY A 170 -22.26 4.50 19.21
C GLY A 170 -21.41 5.72 19.53
N ASP A 171 -20.72 5.73 20.67
CA ASP A 171 -19.81 6.77 21.13
C ASP A 171 -18.39 6.25 21.40
N GLU A 172 -18.12 4.97 21.12
CA GLU A 172 -16.79 4.36 21.23
C GLU A 172 -15.76 5.17 20.44
N PRO A 173 -14.56 5.46 20.98
CA PRO A 173 -13.47 6.01 20.19
C PRO A 173 -13.15 5.10 19.00
N LEU A 174 -12.93 5.70 17.82
CA LEU A 174 -12.58 4.97 16.60
C LEU A 174 -11.07 4.86 16.47
N ILE A 175 -10.51 3.66 16.40
CA ILE A 175 -9.07 3.44 16.24
C ILE A 175 -8.81 2.45 15.10
N CYS A 176 -7.89 2.79 14.19
CA CYS A 176 -7.36 1.80 13.25
C CYS A 176 -6.31 0.95 13.99
N SER A 177 -6.70 -0.21 14.51
CA SER A 177 -5.88 -1.00 15.44
C SER A 177 -4.72 -1.74 14.80
N GLU A 178 -4.71 -1.85 13.46
CA GLU A 178 -3.59 -2.30 12.64
C GLU A 178 -3.72 -1.82 11.20
N PHE A 179 -2.60 -1.40 10.62
CA PHE A 179 -2.41 -1.21 9.18
C PHE A 179 -0.90 -1.20 8.88
N GLY A 180 -0.51 -1.43 7.64
CA GLY A 180 0.89 -1.36 7.24
C GLY A 180 1.14 -1.94 5.85
N VAL A 181 2.40 -1.81 5.41
CA VAL A 181 2.92 -2.45 4.19
C VAL A 181 4.38 -2.84 4.40
N TRP A 182 4.84 -3.87 3.69
CA TRP A 182 6.22 -4.34 3.81
C TRP A 182 7.24 -3.44 3.11
N GLY A 183 8.46 -3.37 3.66
CA GLY A 183 9.61 -2.67 3.07
C GLY A 183 10.92 -3.47 3.01
N LEU A 184 10.91 -4.71 3.51
CA LEU A 184 12.06 -5.63 3.66
C LEU A 184 13.23 -5.12 4.54
N PRO A 185 13.81 -5.97 5.40
CA PRO A 185 15.11 -5.71 6.00
C PRO A 185 16.23 -5.92 4.97
N HIS A 186 17.40 -5.33 5.22
CA HIS A 186 18.61 -5.69 4.48
C HIS A 186 19.04 -7.11 4.90
N PRO A 187 19.01 -8.12 4.00
CA PRO A 187 19.27 -9.50 4.40
C PRO A 187 20.63 -9.68 5.08
N ARG A 188 21.67 -8.98 4.59
CA ARG A 188 23.02 -8.99 5.16
C ARG A 188 23.10 -8.54 6.62
N GLU A 189 22.16 -7.71 7.07
CA GLU A 189 22.15 -7.14 8.43
C GLU A 189 21.49 -8.09 9.44
N ILE A 190 20.76 -9.09 8.94
CA ILE A 190 20.01 -10.04 9.77
C ILE A 190 20.59 -11.46 9.74
N LEU A 191 21.58 -11.74 8.88
CA LEU A 191 22.35 -13.00 8.85
C LEU A 191 23.01 -13.30 10.20
N GLU A 192 23.27 -14.58 10.45
CA GLU A 192 24.05 -15.02 11.60
C GLU A 192 25.49 -14.50 11.55
N PRO A 193 26.21 -14.42 12.68
CA PRO A 193 27.58 -13.88 12.71
C PRO A 193 28.59 -14.57 11.79
N ASP A 194 28.34 -15.82 11.40
CA ASP A 194 29.15 -16.58 10.44
C ASP A 194 28.73 -16.37 8.97
N GLY A 195 27.74 -15.53 8.73
CA GLY A 195 27.17 -15.23 7.41
C GLY A 195 26.09 -16.22 6.95
N SER A 196 25.69 -17.20 7.77
CA SER A 196 24.60 -18.10 7.39
C SER A 196 23.24 -17.43 7.53
N GLU A 197 22.28 -17.94 6.77
CA GLU A 197 20.88 -17.60 6.96
C GLU A 197 20.39 -18.07 8.35
N PRO A 198 19.59 -17.27 9.08
CA PRO A 198 19.00 -17.69 10.35
C PRO A 198 18.05 -18.88 10.16
N TRP A 199 17.87 -19.69 11.21
CA TRP A 199 16.99 -20.89 11.15
C TRP A 199 15.56 -20.59 10.67
N TRP A 200 15.05 -19.39 10.94
CA TRP A 200 13.69 -18.99 10.60
C TRP A 200 13.55 -18.54 9.13
N PHE A 201 14.63 -18.41 8.35
CA PHE A 201 14.51 -18.23 6.90
C PHE A 201 13.83 -19.41 6.21
N GLU A 202 13.69 -20.55 6.90
CA GLU A 202 12.92 -21.70 6.41
C GLU A 202 11.41 -21.64 6.76
N SER A 203 10.98 -20.60 7.47
CA SER A 203 9.58 -20.39 7.84
C SER A 203 8.84 -19.46 6.86
N GLY A 204 7.51 -19.34 7.00
CA GLY A 204 6.70 -18.48 6.14
C GLY A 204 6.30 -19.08 4.77
N HIS A 205 6.72 -20.30 4.44
CA HIS A 205 6.42 -20.93 3.14
C HIS A 205 4.93 -21.22 2.89
N ASP A 206 4.15 -21.43 3.95
CA ASP A 206 2.69 -21.66 3.84
C ASP A 206 1.88 -20.36 3.68
N TRP A 207 2.53 -19.20 3.86
CA TRP A 207 1.85 -17.91 3.86
C TRP A 207 1.86 -17.26 2.49
N ASN A 208 0.67 -16.82 2.05
CA ASN A 208 0.45 -16.10 0.79
C ASN A 208 1.13 -16.76 -0.41
N LEU A 209 0.90 -18.07 -0.56
CA LEU A 209 1.47 -18.90 -1.62
C LEU A 209 3.01 -18.85 -1.66
N GLY A 210 3.66 -18.81 -0.50
CA GLY A 210 5.12 -18.80 -0.36
C GLY A 210 5.76 -17.42 -0.43
N ALA A 211 4.99 -16.33 -0.59
CA ALA A 211 5.55 -14.98 -0.71
C ALA A 211 6.34 -14.52 0.54
N ALA A 212 6.10 -15.17 1.68
CA ALA A 212 6.71 -14.88 2.96
C ALA A 212 8.04 -15.61 3.15
N TYR A 213 8.39 -16.57 2.28
CA TYR A 213 9.55 -17.44 2.46
C TYR A 213 10.88 -16.71 2.17
N PRO A 214 11.73 -16.42 3.16
CA PRO A 214 12.92 -15.59 2.96
C PRO A 214 14.06 -16.29 2.21
N HIS A 215 14.29 -17.58 2.49
CA HIS A 215 15.42 -18.34 1.96
C HIS A 215 15.60 -18.17 0.45
N GLY A 216 16.82 -17.90 -0.01
CA GLY A 216 17.14 -17.82 -1.45
C GLY A 216 16.73 -16.51 -2.14
N ILE A 217 16.47 -15.44 -1.39
CA ILE A 217 16.12 -14.11 -1.96
C ILE A 217 17.17 -13.60 -2.96
N GLU A 218 18.46 -13.81 -2.70
CA GLU A 218 19.53 -13.40 -3.63
C GLU A 218 19.44 -14.11 -4.99
N THR A 219 19.09 -15.39 -4.98
CA THR A 219 18.88 -16.17 -6.21
C THR A 219 17.65 -15.64 -6.94
N ARG A 220 16.54 -15.37 -6.24
CA ARG A 220 15.35 -14.77 -6.85
C ARG A 220 15.63 -13.39 -7.45
N PHE A 221 16.42 -12.54 -6.78
CA PHE A 221 16.84 -11.24 -7.31
C PHE A 221 17.62 -11.38 -8.62
N ARG A 222 18.56 -12.34 -8.68
CA ARG A 222 19.33 -12.63 -9.90
C ARG A 222 18.45 -13.19 -11.01
N ASP A 223 17.58 -14.14 -10.70
CA ASP A 223 16.71 -14.79 -11.68
C ASP A 223 15.66 -13.84 -12.26
N ALA A 224 15.18 -12.90 -11.44
CA ALA A 224 14.33 -11.78 -11.87
C ALA A 224 15.11 -10.67 -12.61
N GLN A 225 16.44 -10.80 -12.73
CA GLN A 225 17.34 -9.89 -13.43
C GLN A 225 17.13 -8.42 -13.07
N LEU A 226 17.03 -8.14 -11.77
CA LEU A 226 16.72 -6.81 -11.25
C LEU A 226 17.95 -5.89 -11.12
N ALA A 227 19.17 -6.45 -11.24
CA ALA A 227 20.42 -5.69 -11.13
C ALA A 227 20.54 -4.49 -12.10
N PRO A 228 20.12 -4.54 -13.38
CA PRO A 228 20.16 -3.38 -14.25
C PRO A 228 19.23 -2.22 -13.82
N ILE A 229 18.25 -2.48 -12.95
CA ILE A 229 17.27 -1.49 -12.49
C ILE A 229 17.66 -0.93 -11.12
N PHE A 230 18.10 -1.81 -10.21
CA PHE A 230 18.37 -1.48 -8.81
C PHE A 230 19.86 -1.48 -8.45
N GLY A 231 20.75 -1.87 -9.37
CA GLY A 231 22.17 -2.10 -9.13
C GLY A 231 22.42 -3.47 -8.48
N ASP A 232 21.94 -3.65 -7.25
CA ASP A 232 22.08 -4.86 -6.44
C ASP A 232 20.85 -5.06 -5.53
N LEU A 233 20.88 -6.11 -4.70
CA LEU A 233 19.79 -6.41 -3.77
C LEU A 233 19.61 -5.31 -2.72
N ASP A 234 20.67 -4.63 -2.29
CA ASP A 234 20.57 -3.53 -1.33
C ASP A 234 19.90 -2.31 -1.94
N GLY A 235 20.17 -2.00 -3.22
CA GLY A 235 19.45 -0.97 -3.96
C GLY A 235 17.96 -1.27 -4.10
N PHE A 236 17.60 -2.55 -4.28
CA PHE A 236 16.19 -2.97 -4.28
C PHE A 236 15.55 -2.80 -2.91
N VAL A 237 16.19 -3.27 -1.83
CA VAL A 237 15.67 -3.12 -0.46
C VAL A 237 15.56 -1.65 -0.08
N THR A 238 16.52 -0.80 -0.48
CA THR A 238 16.46 0.65 -0.26
C THR A 238 15.24 1.27 -0.93
N ALA A 239 14.96 0.89 -2.17
CA ALA A 239 13.76 1.34 -2.88
C ALA A 239 12.46 0.79 -2.23
N ALA A 240 12.47 -0.46 -1.76
CA ALA A 240 11.35 -1.07 -1.03
C ALA A 240 11.05 -0.33 0.29
N GLN A 241 12.08 0.08 1.04
CA GLN A 241 11.91 0.86 2.27
C GLN A 241 11.41 2.29 1.99
N ASP A 242 11.85 2.96 0.91
CA ASP A 242 11.26 4.26 0.54
C ASP A 242 9.79 4.10 0.13
N LEU A 243 9.44 3.04 -0.59
CA LEU A 243 8.05 2.72 -0.92
C LEU A 243 7.21 2.46 0.35
N GLN A 244 7.76 1.72 1.33
CA GLN A 244 7.14 1.51 2.63
C GLN A 244 6.86 2.85 3.33
N PHE A 245 7.83 3.77 3.36
CA PHE A 245 7.60 5.10 3.94
C PHE A 245 6.52 5.89 3.20
N ARG A 246 6.53 5.91 1.87
CA ARG A 246 5.53 6.60 1.05
C ARG A 246 4.12 6.07 1.33
N ALA A 247 3.99 4.75 1.43
CA ALA A 247 2.74 4.09 1.79
C ALA A 247 2.27 4.44 3.20
N LEU A 248 3.14 4.33 4.20
CA LEU A 248 2.82 4.69 5.59
C LEU A 248 2.43 6.16 5.69
N LYS A 249 3.15 7.08 5.02
CA LYS A 249 2.80 8.49 4.96
C LYS A 249 1.39 8.68 4.41
N ARG A 250 1.08 8.08 3.26
CA ARG A 250 -0.24 8.17 2.63
C ARG A 250 -1.36 7.62 3.54
N GLN A 251 -1.14 6.47 4.16
CA GLN A 251 -2.12 5.81 5.03
C GLN A 251 -2.33 6.62 6.33
N ILE A 252 -1.26 7.07 6.98
CA ILE A 252 -1.32 7.94 8.17
C ILE A 252 -2.05 9.25 7.86
N GLU A 253 -1.73 9.89 6.74
CA GLU A 253 -2.39 11.13 6.34
C GLU A 253 -3.88 10.92 6.07
N THR A 254 -4.25 9.76 5.50
CA THR A 254 -5.64 9.40 5.24
C THR A 254 -6.40 9.16 6.54
N LEU A 255 -5.81 8.42 7.49
CA LEU A 255 -6.39 8.19 8.82
C LEU A 255 -6.57 9.50 9.59
N ARG A 256 -5.51 10.33 9.64
CA ARG A 256 -5.52 11.62 10.35
C ARG A 256 -6.36 12.68 9.67
N TRP A 257 -6.71 12.49 8.40
CA TRP A 257 -7.62 13.38 7.71
C TRP A 257 -9.02 13.31 8.33
N GLU A 258 -9.48 12.14 8.76
CA GLU A 258 -10.79 11.97 9.37
C GLU A 258 -10.79 12.34 10.87
N PRO A 259 -11.43 13.45 11.28
CA PRO A 259 -11.36 13.92 12.67
C PRO A 259 -12.05 12.99 13.68
N GLN A 260 -12.87 12.05 13.22
CA GLN A 260 -13.52 11.03 14.04
C GLN A 260 -12.54 9.92 14.46
N ILE A 261 -11.44 9.72 13.71
CA ILE A 261 -10.43 8.71 14.03
C ILE A 261 -9.55 9.24 15.15
N SER A 262 -9.57 8.51 16.27
CA SER A 262 -8.93 8.90 17.53
C SER A 262 -7.49 8.38 17.67
N GLY A 263 -7.07 7.45 16.82
CA GLY A 263 -5.72 6.89 16.83
C GLY A 263 -5.53 5.80 15.80
N TYR A 264 -4.30 5.29 15.73
CA TYR A 264 -3.96 4.16 14.90
C TYR A 264 -2.72 3.41 15.45
N VAL A 265 -2.54 2.17 15.02
CA VAL A 265 -1.36 1.34 15.34
C VAL A 265 -0.75 0.84 14.03
N ILE A 266 0.55 1.06 13.85
CA ILE A 266 1.28 0.59 12.67
C ILE A 266 1.75 -0.84 12.94
N THR A 267 1.38 -1.76 12.06
CA THR A 267 1.96 -3.10 12.02
C THR A 267 3.24 -3.02 11.19
N GLU A 268 4.41 -3.36 11.74
CA GLU A 268 4.67 -3.63 13.17
C GLU A 268 5.90 -2.88 13.67
N LEU A 269 6.16 -2.92 14.98
CA LEU A 269 7.29 -2.20 15.57
C LEU A 269 8.65 -2.80 15.13
N ASN A 270 8.73 -4.12 15.12
CA ASN A 270 9.91 -4.90 14.72
C ASN A 270 9.43 -6.03 13.82
N ASP A 271 10.19 -6.36 12.79
CA ASP A 271 9.96 -7.59 12.05
C ASP A 271 9.90 -8.79 13.00
N VAL A 272 8.88 -9.62 12.83
CA VAL A 272 8.78 -10.93 13.46
C VAL A 272 9.19 -11.99 12.44
N GLN A 273 10.48 -12.33 12.48
CA GLN A 273 11.09 -13.32 11.59
C GLN A 273 10.85 -12.97 10.12
N TRP A 274 10.05 -13.77 9.41
CA TRP A 274 9.76 -13.62 7.99
C TRP A 274 8.82 -12.44 7.70
N GLU A 275 8.04 -11.98 8.68
CA GLU A 275 7.14 -10.86 8.53
C GLU A 275 7.92 -9.55 8.48
N SER A 276 7.95 -8.91 7.30
CA SER A 276 8.81 -7.75 7.01
C SER A 276 8.07 -6.42 7.01
N ASN A 277 7.07 -6.31 7.87
CA ASN A 277 6.22 -5.12 8.03
C ASN A 277 6.82 -4.12 9.05
N GLY A 278 7.94 -4.47 9.69
CA GLY A 278 8.53 -3.74 10.79
C GLY A 278 9.04 -2.34 10.46
N LEU A 279 8.87 -1.42 11.41
CA LEU A 279 9.60 -0.13 11.50
C LEU A 279 11.08 -0.32 11.90
N MET A 280 11.40 -1.50 12.40
CA MET A 280 12.75 -2.00 12.67
C MET A 280 12.86 -3.44 12.16
N ASP A 281 14.09 -3.89 11.91
CA ASP A 281 14.33 -5.31 11.67
C ASP A 281 14.21 -6.15 12.95
N VAL A 282 14.42 -7.46 12.79
CA VAL A 282 14.41 -8.48 13.86
C VAL A 282 15.50 -8.24 14.91
N ARG A 283 16.58 -7.52 14.55
CA ARG A 283 17.69 -7.15 15.44
C ARG A 283 17.48 -5.77 16.09
N ASN A 284 16.33 -5.14 15.87
CA ASN A 284 15.94 -3.80 16.34
C ASN A 284 16.65 -2.64 15.63
N HIS A 285 17.27 -2.86 14.47
CA HIS A 285 17.80 -1.77 13.66
C HIS A 285 16.64 -1.02 12.99
N PRO A 286 16.51 0.31 13.16
CA PRO A 286 15.48 1.10 12.49
C PRO A 286 15.59 1.08 10.97
N ARG A 287 14.45 1.06 10.29
CA ARG A 287 14.38 1.33 8.84
C ARG A 287 14.95 2.70 8.52
N ALA A 288 15.45 2.88 7.30
CA ALA A 288 16.11 4.12 6.87
C ALA A 288 15.22 5.37 7.04
N PHE A 289 13.90 5.21 7.01
CA PHE A 289 12.93 6.30 7.16
C PHE A 289 12.50 6.59 8.61
N ALA A 290 13.02 5.88 9.61
CA ALA A 290 12.58 6.02 11.01
C ALA A 290 12.55 7.47 11.52
N GLY A 291 13.56 8.26 11.15
CA GLY A 291 13.61 9.69 11.50
C GLY A 291 12.52 10.53 10.82
N ARG A 292 12.14 10.20 9.58
CA ARG A 292 11.06 10.86 8.84
C ARG A 292 9.69 10.52 9.43
N LEU A 293 9.53 9.32 9.99
CA LEU A 293 8.27 8.89 10.62
C LEU A 293 7.89 9.78 11.81
N ALA A 294 8.86 10.26 12.59
CA ALA A 294 8.62 11.12 13.75
C ALA A 294 7.88 12.43 13.42
N GLU A 295 8.08 12.97 12.22
CA GLU A 295 7.37 14.16 11.75
C GLU A 295 5.87 13.88 11.51
N LEU A 296 5.51 12.65 11.13
CA LEU A 296 4.12 12.22 10.93
C LEU A 296 3.38 11.97 12.25
N GLN A 297 4.13 11.69 13.32
CA GLN A 297 3.59 11.41 14.66
C GLN A 297 3.39 12.65 15.53
N ARG A 298 3.65 13.86 14.98
CA ARG A 298 3.47 15.11 15.71
C ARG A 298 2.01 15.26 16.19
N PRO A 299 1.76 15.84 17.38
CA PRO A 299 0.39 16.03 17.88
C PRO A 299 -0.52 16.79 16.90
N TRP A 300 0.08 17.75 16.17
CA TRP A 300 -0.53 18.46 15.07
C TRP A 300 0.24 18.13 13.80
N LEU A 301 -0.45 17.68 12.75
CA LEU A 301 0.14 17.39 11.44
C LEU A 301 -0.60 18.19 10.38
N VAL A 302 0.10 19.00 9.60
CA VAL A 302 -0.46 19.63 8.41
C VAL A 302 -0.50 18.60 7.28
N ILE A 303 -1.67 18.42 6.66
CA ILE A 303 -1.92 17.42 5.62
C ILE A 303 -2.51 18.14 4.42
N ALA A 304 -2.04 17.80 3.22
CA ALA A 304 -2.62 18.24 1.96
C ALA A 304 -3.14 17.05 1.15
N GLN A 305 -4.31 17.24 0.54
CA GLN A 305 -4.91 16.29 -0.38
C GLN A 305 -5.22 17.00 -1.71
N ALA A 306 -4.70 16.44 -2.79
CA ALA A 306 -5.07 16.81 -4.15
C ALA A 306 -5.93 15.70 -4.77
N PRO A 307 -6.84 16.01 -5.71
CA PRO A 307 -7.61 14.99 -6.43
C PRO A 307 -6.73 13.98 -7.18
N ARG A 308 -5.56 14.43 -7.64
CA ARG A 308 -4.53 13.64 -8.31
C ARG A 308 -3.16 14.21 -8.00
N THR A 309 -2.14 13.38 -8.06
CA THR A 309 -0.75 13.78 -7.83
C THR A 309 0.04 14.01 -9.12
N ALA A 310 -0.57 13.81 -10.29
CA ALA A 310 -0.02 14.18 -11.58
C ALA A 310 -0.88 15.29 -12.21
N VAL A 311 -0.27 16.43 -12.53
CA VAL A 311 -0.94 17.65 -13.05
C VAL A 311 -0.26 18.12 -14.33
N ARG A 312 -1.00 18.75 -15.23
CA ARG A 312 -0.43 19.29 -16.48
C ARG A 312 0.34 20.57 -16.18
N ALA A 313 1.45 20.79 -16.87
CA ALA A 313 2.12 22.10 -16.86
C ALA A 313 1.15 23.20 -17.32
N GLY A 314 1.09 24.31 -16.57
CA GLY A 314 0.15 25.40 -16.75
C GLY A 314 -1.25 25.16 -16.17
N GLU A 315 -1.52 23.98 -15.62
CA GLU A 315 -2.81 23.68 -15.00
C GLU A 315 -3.01 24.44 -13.70
N ARG A 316 -4.21 24.97 -13.51
CA ARG A 316 -4.68 25.50 -12.23
C ARG A 316 -5.54 24.45 -11.53
N PHE A 317 -5.21 24.13 -10.29
CA PHE A 317 -5.88 23.08 -9.52
C PHE A 317 -5.96 23.44 -8.04
N ASP A 318 -6.90 22.80 -7.35
CA ASP A 318 -7.15 23.02 -5.93
C ASP A 318 -6.55 21.89 -5.08
N VAL A 319 -5.95 22.28 -3.95
CA VAL A 319 -5.43 21.39 -2.91
C VAL A 319 -6.12 21.72 -1.60
N SER A 320 -6.72 20.71 -0.97
CA SER A 320 -7.32 20.85 0.35
C SER A 320 -6.26 20.64 1.42
N VAL A 321 -6.13 21.57 2.36
CA VAL A 321 -5.14 21.53 3.46
C VAL A 321 -5.85 21.56 4.80
N ARG A 322 -5.47 20.65 5.70
CA ARG A 322 -6.01 20.55 7.07
C ARG A 322 -4.88 20.45 8.08
N LEU A 323 -5.07 21.05 9.26
CA LEU A 323 -4.24 20.78 10.43
C LEU A 323 -4.91 19.71 11.30
N ALA A 324 -4.44 18.47 11.19
CA ALA A 324 -4.99 17.31 11.88
C ALA A 324 -4.39 17.14 13.28
N GLY A 325 -5.24 16.93 14.28
CA GLY A 325 -4.86 16.63 15.66
C GLY A 325 -6.08 16.28 16.51
N ALA A 326 -5.85 15.85 17.75
CA ALA A 326 -6.89 15.34 18.65
C ALA A 326 -7.86 16.42 19.21
N ALA A 327 -7.70 17.68 18.83
CA ALA A 327 -8.48 18.80 19.35
C ALA A 327 -8.74 19.85 18.27
N LYS A 328 -9.39 20.96 18.65
CA LYS A 328 -9.46 22.14 17.80
C LYS A 328 -8.06 22.71 17.55
N PRO A 329 -7.74 23.13 16.31
CA PRO A 329 -6.48 23.80 15.99
C PRO A 329 -6.14 24.90 17.01
N PRO A 330 -4.85 25.08 17.38
CA PRO A 330 -4.45 26.15 18.29
C PRO A 330 -4.90 27.52 17.79
N GLU A 331 -5.30 28.40 18.71
CA GLU A 331 -5.74 29.75 18.36
C GLU A 331 -4.66 30.50 17.55
N GLY A 332 -5.09 31.14 16.46
CA GLY A 332 -4.21 31.86 15.55
C GLY A 332 -3.28 30.97 14.74
N ALA A 333 -3.61 29.68 14.56
CA ALA A 333 -2.85 28.80 13.68
C ALA A 333 -2.81 29.34 12.23
N ARG A 334 -1.62 29.39 11.64
CA ARG A 334 -1.40 29.82 10.25
C ARG A 334 -0.56 28.80 9.51
N LEU A 335 -0.90 28.62 8.24
CA LEU A 335 -0.15 27.89 7.23
C LEU A 335 0.76 28.85 6.48
N ALA A 336 2.01 28.48 6.30
CA ALA A 336 2.87 28.99 5.25
C ALA A 336 3.10 27.86 4.25
N TRP A 337 2.98 28.15 2.96
CA TRP A 337 3.14 27.16 1.90
C TRP A 337 4.05 27.68 0.78
N ARG A 338 4.73 26.75 0.10
CA ARG A 338 5.55 27.02 -1.08
C ARG A 338 5.36 25.91 -2.10
N PHE A 339 5.16 26.28 -3.35
CA PHE A 339 5.08 25.37 -4.47
C PHE A 339 5.78 25.99 -5.68
N ALA A 340 6.89 25.39 -6.10
CA ALA A 340 7.81 26.00 -7.07
C ALA A 340 8.20 27.44 -6.66
N GLU A 341 7.89 28.43 -7.50
CA GLU A 341 8.15 29.86 -7.25
C GLU A 341 7.01 30.55 -6.49
N GLU A 342 5.85 29.92 -6.35
CA GLU A 342 4.71 30.45 -5.63
C GLU A 342 4.84 30.18 -4.12
N SER A 343 4.43 31.14 -3.31
CA SER A 343 4.33 30.97 -1.86
C SER A 343 3.21 31.83 -1.30
N GLY A 344 2.71 31.46 -0.13
CA GLY A 344 1.65 32.20 0.51
C GLY A 344 1.43 31.80 1.96
N GLU A 345 0.48 32.49 2.59
CA GLU A 345 0.03 32.19 3.93
C GLU A 345 -1.50 32.10 3.98
N ALA A 346 -2.01 31.22 4.84
CA ALA A 346 -3.45 31.10 5.09
C ALA A 346 -3.70 30.93 6.59
N ALA A 347 -4.84 31.44 7.08
CA ALA A 347 -5.31 31.07 8.42
C ALA A 347 -5.87 29.65 8.39
N LEU A 348 -5.64 28.87 9.45
CA LEU A 348 -6.16 27.51 9.56
C LEU A 348 -7.26 27.46 10.61
N GLY A 349 -8.41 26.93 10.21
CA GLY A 349 -9.55 26.64 11.07
C GLY A 349 -9.74 25.13 11.29
N PRO A 350 -10.83 24.72 11.95
CA PRO A 350 -11.17 23.30 12.12
C PRO A 350 -11.49 22.59 10.79
N ASP A 351 -12.00 23.35 9.82
CA ASP A 351 -12.34 22.85 8.49
C ASP A 351 -11.15 22.97 7.53
N PRO A 352 -11.06 22.10 6.50
CA PRO A 352 -10.02 22.20 5.49
C PRO A 352 -10.04 23.54 4.77
N THR A 353 -8.86 24.07 4.49
CA THR A 353 -8.64 25.28 3.69
C THR A 353 -8.20 24.90 2.29
N THR A 354 -8.82 25.47 1.27
CA THR A 354 -8.42 25.25 -0.13
C THR A 354 -7.32 26.21 -0.54
N LEU A 355 -6.23 25.67 -1.09
CA LEU A 355 -5.21 26.40 -1.82
C LEU A 355 -5.43 26.19 -3.32
N THR A 356 -5.49 27.27 -4.08
CA THR A 356 -5.50 27.18 -5.54
C THR A 356 -4.10 27.44 -6.06
N LEU A 357 -3.51 26.45 -6.72
CA LEU A 357 -2.13 26.47 -7.21
C LEU A 357 -2.11 26.45 -8.74
N THR A 358 -1.01 26.92 -9.32
CA THR A 358 -0.72 26.74 -10.74
C THR A 358 0.53 25.89 -10.90
N ALA A 359 0.44 24.83 -11.69
CA ALA A 359 1.63 24.05 -12.08
C ALA A 359 2.46 24.89 -13.04
N GLY A 360 3.68 25.26 -12.65
CA GLY A 360 4.59 26.01 -13.52
C GLY A 360 4.89 25.27 -14.84
N ALA A 361 5.37 26.02 -15.83
CA ALA A 361 5.89 25.41 -17.05
C ALA A 361 7.16 24.60 -16.74
N VAL A 362 7.28 23.40 -17.33
CA VAL A 362 8.44 22.53 -17.21
C VAL A 362 8.79 21.98 -18.58
N ASP A 363 10.09 21.74 -18.83
CA ASP A 363 10.56 21.14 -20.09
C ASP A 363 10.56 19.61 -20.06
N ALA A 364 10.55 19.02 -18.86
CA ALA A 364 10.51 17.59 -18.61
C ALA A 364 9.60 17.27 -17.42
N THR A 365 9.05 16.06 -17.39
CA THR A 365 8.26 15.57 -16.25
C THR A 365 9.06 15.70 -14.96
N THR A 366 8.54 16.46 -14.00
CA THR A 366 9.28 16.83 -12.78
C THR A 366 8.38 16.68 -11.56
N VAL A 367 8.91 16.08 -10.50
CA VAL A 367 8.24 16.03 -9.20
C VAL A 367 8.60 17.28 -8.41
N VAL A 368 7.58 18.03 -7.97
CA VAL A 368 7.69 19.27 -7.21
C VAL A 368 6.91 19.12 -5.90
N ALA A 369 7.53 19.45 -4.78
CA ALA A 369 6.86 19.42 -3.48
C ALA A 369 6.05 20.70 -3.24
N LEU A 370 4.79 20.55 -2.85
CA LEU A 370 4.06 21.56 -2.09
C LEU A 370 4.51 21.45 -0.63
N GLU A 371 5.39 22.35 -0.21
CA GLU A 371 5.89 22.42 1.16
C GLU A 371 4.90 23.17 2.04
N LEU A 372 4.66 22.63 3.24
CA LEU A 372 3.71 23.17 4.20
C LEU A 372 4.38 23.29 5.56
N GLU A 373 4.24 24.45 6.19
CA GLU A 373 4.65 24.69 7.57
C GLU A 373 3.50 25.35 8.32
N THR A 374 3.18 24.82 9.51
CA THR A 374 2.16 25.42 10.37
C THR A 374 2.75 25.99 11.63
N ARG A 375 2.23 27.15 12.06
CA ARG A 375 2.64 27.85 13.28
C ARG A 375 1.43 28.26 14.09
N ASP A 376 1.57 28.28 15.42
CA ASP A 376 0.55 28.84 16.31
C ASP A 376 0.59 30.38 16.35
N GLY A 377 -0.35 31.01 17.08
CA GLY A 377 -0.38 32.47 17.26
C GLY A 377 0.88 33.07 17.94
N LYS A 378 1.74 32.23 18.54
CA LYS A 378 3.04 32.61 19.12
C LYS A 378 4.21 32.34 18.17
N LYS A 379 3.93 32.03 16.89
CA LYS A 379 4.91 31.72 15.84
C LYS A 379 5.74 30.44 16.07
N ARG A 380 5.34 29.57 16.99
CA ARG A 380 5.99 28.28 17.22
C ARG A 380 5.55 27.30 16.14
N VAL A 381 6.50 26.57 15.56
CA VAL A 381 6.21 25.57 14.52
C VAL A 381 5.48 24.39 15.16
N LEU A 382 4.31 24.07 14.63
CA LEU A 382 3.50 22.93 15.03
C LEU A 382 3.95 21.68 14.25
N SER A 383 3.95 21.76 12.92
CA SER A 383 4.46 20.71 12.03
C SER A 383 4.91 21.24 10.67
N ARG A 384 5.67 20.39 9.98
CA ARG A 384 6.02 20.52 8.57
C ARG A 384 5.61 19.26 7.84
N ASN A 385 5.17 19.41 6.60
CA ASN A 385 4.87 18.28 5.73
C ASN A 385 4.96 18.71 4.27
N ALA A 386 4.90 17.75 3.35
CA ALA A 386 4.85 18.03 1.93
C ALA A 386 3.93 17.06 1.19
N LEU A 387 3.33 17.57 0.11
CA LEU A 387 2.66 16.78 -0.92
C LEU A 387 3.50 16.85 -2.20
N GLU A 388 4.00 15.71 -2.67
CA GLU A 388 4.70 15.64 -3.95
C GLU A 388 3.68 15.66 -5.09
N LEU A 389 3.92 16.52 -6.09
CA LEU A 389 3.11 16.63 -7.30
C LEU A 389 4.02 16.47 -8.51
N CYS A 390 3.65 15.57 -9.41
CA CYS A 390 4.28 15.37 -10.69
C CYS A 390 3.71 16.35 -11.72
N VAL A 391 4.51 17.34 -12.11
CA VAL A 391 4.17 18.29 -13.16
C VAL A 391 4.60 17.73 -14.50
N VAL A 392 3.62 17.53 -15.39
CA VAL A 392 3.80 16.84 -16.67
C VAL A 392 3.71 17.84 -17.82
N PRO A 393 4.76 17.98 -18.66
CA PRO A 393 4.71 18.86 -19.81
C PRO A 393 3.71 18.35 -20.87
N PRO A 394 3.27 19.20 -21.80
CA PRO A 394 2.60 18.73 -23.00
C PRO A 394 3.45 17.66 -23.71
N LEU A 395 2.78 16.73 -24.39
CA LEU A 395 3.49 15.70 -25.16
C LEU A 395 4.34 16.39 -26.25
N GLY A 396 5.66 16.28 -26.13
CA GLY A 396 6.63 16.93 -27.00
C GLY A 396 7.54 15.96 -27.77
N GLY A 397 8.27 16.52 -28.74
CA GLY A 397 9.17 15.76 -29.61
C GLY A 397 8.45 14.96 -30.70
N ALA A 398 9.22 14.17 -31.46
CA ALA A 398 8.64 13.20 -32.39
C ALA A 398 7.91 12.11 -31.60
N THR A 399 6.66 11.82 -31.98
CA THR A 399 5.88 10.70 -31.45
C THR A 399 5.78 9.63 -32.53
N PRO A 400 5.87 8.32 -32.19
CA PRO A 400 5.65 7.27 -33.16
C PRO A 400 4.27 7.40 -33.82
N SER A 401 4.19 7.24 -35.13
CA SER A 401 2.89 7.21 -35.81
C SER A 401 2.13 5.92 -35.45
N LEU A 402 0.95 6.08 -34.84
CA LEU A 402 0.12 4.95 -34.38
C LEU A 402 -1.10 4.74 -35.29
N ARG A 403 -1.52 3.48 -35.47
CA ARG A 403 -2.81 3.13 -36.07
C ARG A 403 -3.52 2.06 -35.25
N ALA A 404 -4.75 2.38 -34.81
CA ALA A 404 -5.60 1.43 -34.09
C ALA A 404 -6.12 0.30 -34.98
N LEU A 405 -6.10 -0.93 -34.46
CA LEU A 405 -6.63 -2.14 -35.11
C LEU A 405 -8.02 -2.53 -34.59
N ASP A 406 -8.46 -1.94 -33.48
CA ASP A 406 -9.81 -2.12 -32.94
C ASP A 406 -10.40 -0.81 -32.41
N VAL A 407 -11.72 -0.80 -32.20
CA VAL A 407 -12.48 0.40 -31.78
C VAL A 407 -12.03 0.89 -30.41
N ALA A 408 -11.73 -0.02 -29.48
CA ALA A 408 -11.30 0.36 -28.14
C ALA A 408 -9.94 1.06 -28.15
N ALA A 409 -8.99 0.59 -28.96
CA ALA A 409 -7.71 1.26 -29.19
C ALA A 409 -7.91 2.64 -29.84
N SER A 410 -8.85 2.77 -30.79
CA SER A 410 -9.18 4.08 -31.38
C SER A 410 -9.76 5.05 -30.35
N ASN A 411 -10.63 4.56 -29.46
CA ASN A 411 -11.22 5.36 -28.38
C ASN A 411 -10.17 5.79 -27.35
N LEU A 412 -9.24 4.89 -26.99
CA LEU A 412 -8.10 5.18 -26.13
C LEU A 412 -7.26 6.33 -26.70
N LEU A 413 -6.87 6.26 -27.97
CA LEU A 413 -6.05 7.31 -28.60
C LEU A 413 -6.76 8.67 -28.58
N ALA A 414 -8.06 8.69 -28.86
CA ALA A 414 -8.86 9.91 -28.82
C ALA A 414 -8.98 10.46 -27.38
N ALA A 415 -9.22 9.59 -26.40
CA ALA A 415 -9.47 9.99 -25.02
C ALA A 415 -8.24 10.60 -24.32
N ILE A 416 -7.04 10.08 -24.60
CA ILE A 416 -5.79 10.64 -24.05
C ILE A 416 -5.23 11.80 -24.88
N GLY A 417 -5.90 12.17 -25.97
CA GLY A 417 -5.48 13.24 -26.88
C GLY A 417 -4.21 12.91 -27.65
N TRP A 418 -4.02 11.65 -28.06
CA TRP A 418 -2.88 11.26 -28.89
C TRP A 418 -2.94 11.97 -30.25
N PRO A 419 -1.80 12.47 -30.79
CA PRO A 419 -1.78 13.13 -32.09
C PRO A 419 -2.41 12.28 -33.20
N ALA A 420 -2.99 12.93 -34.22
CA ALA A 420 -3.67 12.24 -35.30
C ALA A 420 -2.75 11.16 -35.91
N GLY A 421 -3.21 9.91 -35.83
CA GLY A 421 -2.47 8.73 -36.24
C GLY A 421 -2.26 8.63 -37.75
N ALA A 422 -1.50 7.61 -38.17
CA ALA A 422 -1.27 7.35 -39.58
C ALA A 422 -2.59 7.09 -40.33
N ALA A 423 -2.67 7.53 -41.59
CA ALA A 423 -3.88 7.40 -42.41
C ALA A 423 -4.24 5.94 -42.70
N THR A 424 -3.23 5.08 -42.86
CA THR A 424 -3.37 3.65 -43.11
C THR A 424 -2.57 2.82 -42.11
N ALA A 425 -2.85 1.52 -42.06
CA ALA A 425 -2.02 0.58 -41.31
C ALA A 425 -0.63 0.44 -41.96
N GLU A 426 -0.49 0.63 -43.28
CA GLU A 426 0.82 0.57 -43.92
C GLU A 426 1.75 1.71 -43.47
N ASP A 427 1.21 2.91 -43.30
CA ASP A 427 1.95 4.14 -42.99
C ASP A 427 2.35 4.27 -41.50
N ALA A 428 1.79 3.45 -40.62
CA ALA A 428 2.01 3.51 -39.18
C ALA A 428 3.34 2.87 -38.74
N GLU A 429 4.12 3.53 -37.91
CA GLU A 429 5.30 2.94 -37.29
C GLU A 429 4.93 1.79 -36.34
N VAL A 430 3.84 1.95 -35.60
CA VAL A 430 3.33 0.95 -34.65
C VAL A 430 1.81 0.83 -34.79
N LEU A 431 1.33 -0.41 -34.83
CA LEU A 431 -0.11 -0.70 -34.75
C LEU A 431 -0.50 -0.88 -33.29
N ILE A 432 -1.65 -0.37 -32.87
CA ILE A 432 -2.13 -0.49 -31.50
C ILE A 432 -3.45 -1.25 -31.45
N ALA A 433 -3.58 -2.16 -30.48
CA ALA A 433 -4.77 -2.93 -30.22
C ALA A 433 -5.00 -3.06 -28.71
N THR A 434 -6.20 -3.48 -28.33
CA THR A 434 -6.54 -3.87 -26.95
C THR A 434 -6.75 -5.39 -26.82
N TRP A 435 -6.86 -6.10 -27.96
CA TRP A 435 -7.03 -7.55 -28.03
C TRP A 435 -6.07 -8.17 -29.04
N LEU A 436 -5.62 -9.39 -28.74
CA LEU A 436 -4.86 -10.23 -29.66
C LEU A 436 -5.81 -10.91 -30.66
N THR A 437 -6.17 -10.18 -31.70
CA THR A 437 -7.07 -10.64 -32.76
C THR A 437 -6.31 -11.24 -33.95
N THR A 438 -7.02 -11.86 -34.88
CA THR A 438 -6.44 -12.33 -36.15
C THR A 438 -5.71 -11.20 -36.92
N PRO A 439 -6.26 -9.99 -37.09
CA PRO A 439 -5.55 -8.85 -37.69
C PRO A 439 -4.22 -8.50 -37.01
N VAL A 440 -4.14 -8.58 -35.67
CA VAL A 440 -2.87 -8.37 -34.94
C VAL A 440 -1.84 -9.41 -35.35
N ARG A 441 -2.24 -10.69 -35.44
CA ARG A 441 -1.35 -11.78 -35.83
C ARG A 441 -0.86 -11.63 -37.27
N GLU A 442 -1.75 -11.30 -38.19
CA GLU A 442 -1.41 -11.05 -39.60
C GLU A 442 -0.39 -9.92 -39.73
N ALA A 443 -0.58 -8.83 -38.99
CA ALA A 443 0.39 -7.74 -38.96
C ALA A 443 1.77 -8.18 -38.41
N LEU A 444 1.80 -8.98 -37.34
CA LEU A 444 3.04 -9.53 -36.81
C LEU A 444 3.74 -10.46 -37.82
N ILE A 445 2.99 -11.32 -38.51
CA ILE A 445 3.53 -12.18 -39.58
C ILE A 445 4.11 -11.34 -40.73
N ALA A 446 3.47 -10.20 -41.05
CA ALA A 446 3.96 -9.23 -42.02
C ALA A 446 5.17 -8.40 -41.54
N GLY A 447 5.69 -8.65 -40.33
CA GLY A 447 6.86 -7.97 -39.81
C GLY A 447 6.59 -6.60 -39.18
N ARG A 448 5.34 -6.29 -38.84
CA ARG A 448 4.96 -5.02 -38.20
C ARG A 448 5.28 -4.99 -36.71
N LYS A 449 5.37 -3.79 -36.15
CA LYS A 449 5.36 -3.55 -34.71
C LYS A 449 3.92 -3.41 -34.23
N VAL A 450 3.55 -4.14 -33.19
CA VAL A 450 2.23 -4.08 -32.57
C VAL A 450 2.36 -3.87 -31.06
N LEU A 451 1.61 -2.91 -30.53
CA LEU A 451 1.42 -2.68 -29.11
C LEU A 451 0.00 -3.14 -28.72
N VAL A 452 -0.09 -4.03 -27.72
CA VAL A 452 -1.37 -4.48 -27.16
C VAL A 452 -1.51 -3.94 -25.73
N ILE A 453 -2.53 -3.12 -25.50
CA ILE A 453 -2.93 -2.65 -24.16
C ILE A 453 -3.96 -3.63 -23.60
N ALA A 454 -3.50 -4.55 -22.76
CA ALA A 454 -4.23 -5.73 -22.34
C ALA A 454 -4.82 -5.57 -20.92
N ASN A 455 -6.03 -5.01 -20.85
CA ASN A 455 -6.74 -4.72 -19.58
C ASN A 455 -7.87 -5.71 -19.25
N SER A 456 -7.85 -6.90 -19.85
CA SER A 456 -8.81 -7.99 -19.60
C SER A 456 -8.08 -9.32 -19.59
N ALA A 457 -8.51 -10.26 -18.74
CA ALA A 457 -7.92 -11.60 -18.64
C ALA A 457 -7.89 -12.36 -19.99
N ASP A 458 -8.84 -12.08 -20.87
CA ASP A 458 -8.96 -12.71 -22.19
C ASP A 458 -8.32 -11.90 -23.33
N ALA A 459 -7.68 -10.75 -23.04
CA ALA A 459 -7.14 -9.86 -24.06
C ALA A 459 -6.06 -10.51 -24.95
N LEU A 460 -5.46 -11.62 -24.52
CA LEU A 460 -4.49 -12.40 -25.31
C LEU A 460 -5.06 -13.67 -25.94
N ILE A 461 -6.38 -13.83 -25.91
CA ILE A 461 -7.11 -14.92 -26.55
C ILE A 461 -7.81 -14.36 -27.78
N ASP A 462 -7.53 -14.97 -28.94
CA ASP A 462 -8.20 -14.61 -30.18
C ASP A 462 -9.60 -15.27 -30.19
N PRO A 463 -10.70 -14.50 -30.06
CA PRO A 463 -12.05 -15.06 -29.89
C PRO A 463 -12.54 -15.80 -31.15
N ASP A 464 -12.03 -15.43 -32.33
CA ASP A 464 -12.44 -16.03 -33.61
C ASP A 464 -11.69 -17.33 -33.90
N ARG A 465 -10.62 -17.62 -33.13
CA ARG A 465 -9.75 -18.77 -33.37
C ARG A 465 -10.23 -20.00 -32.60
N LYS A 466 -10.69 -21.01 -33.32
CA LYS A 466 -10.97 -22.34 -32.77
C LYS A 466 -9.66 -23.11 -32.59
N LEU A 467 -9.12 -23.11 -31.37
CA LEU A 467 -7.99 -23.96 -31.00
C LEU A 467 -8.47 -25.38 -30.66
N PRO A 468 -7.65 -26.43 -30.90
CA PRO A 468 -7.90 -27.76 -30.36
C PRO A 468 -8.11 -27.72 -28.84
N LEU A 469 -8.95 -28.61 -28.30
CA LEU A 469 -9.11 -28.76 -26.85
C LEU A 469 -7.71 -28.96 -26.21
N ASN A 470 -7.36 -28.13 -25.22
CA ASN A 470 -6.08 -28.10 -24.50
C ASN A 470 -4.88 -27.46 -25.22
N ASP A 471 -5.02 -26.96 -26.45
CA ASP A 471 -3.99 -26.12 -27.05
C ASP A 471 -4.12 -24.68 -26.56
N ARG A 472 -3.57 -24.42 -25.36
CA ARG A 472 -3.44 -23.07 -24.81
C ARG A 472 -2.17 -22.35 -25.28
N HIS A 473 -1.40 -22.93 -26.20
CA HIS A 473 -0.21 -22.27 -26.77
C HIS A 473 -0.63 -21.23 -27.82
N ASN A 474 -1.47 -20.28 -27.41
CA ASN A 474 -1.61 -19.06 -28.17
C ASN A 474 -0.26 -18.34 -28.10
N PHE A 475 0.35 -18.13 -29.26
CA PHE A 475 1.40 -17.14 -29.38
C PHE A 475 0.81 -15.79 -28.97
N PRO A 476 1.49 -14.99 -28.15
CA PRO A 476 2.73 -15.31 -27.43
C PRO A 476 2.46 -16.12 -26.16
N SER A 477 3.37 -17.04 -25.77
CA SER A 477 3.29 -17.81 -24.52
C SER A 477 3.30 -16.90 -23.29
N MET A 478 2.13 -16.33 -22.99
CA MET A 478 1.85 -15.36 -21.95
C MET A 478 0.42 -15.58 -21.47
N LEU A 479 0.21 -15.48 -20.16
CA LEU A 479 -1.09 -15.58 -19.53
C LEU A 479 -1.34 -14.29 -18.75
N LEU A 480 -2.53 -13.73 -18.92
CA LEU A 480 -3.01 -12.64 -18.08
C LEU A 480 -3.66 -13.22 -16.83
N ARG A 481 -3.32 -12.64 -15.69
CA ARG A 481 -3.91 -12.95 -14.39
C ARG A 481 -4.35 -11.67 -13.73
N GLU A 482 -5.53 -11.69 -13.14
CA GLU A 482 -5.98 -10.59 -12.27
C GLU A 482 -5.05 -10.47 -11.07
N ARG A 483 -4.83 -9.23 -10.61
CA ARG A 483 -4.10 -8.96 -9.37
C ARG A 483 -4.99 -9.08 -8.15
N ALA A 484 -6.24 -8.59 -8.23
CA ALA A 484 -7.15 -8.52 -7.10
C ALA A 484 -7.40 -9.92 -6.50
N GLY A 485 -7.27 -10.06 -5.18
CA GLY A 485 -7.46 -11.33 -4.48
C GLY A 485 -6.32 -12.34 -4.71
N THR A 486 -5.16 -11.87 -5.16
CA THR A 486 -3.95 -12.69 -5.38
C THR A 486 -2.76 -12.03 -4.69
N PRO A 487 -1.62 -12.72 -4.49
CA PRO A 487 -0.44 -12.11 -3.88
C PRO A 487 0.01 -10.79 -4.55
N TRP A 488 -0.27 -10.59 -5.84
CA TRP A 488 0.12 -9.38 -6.58
C TRP A 488 -0.65 -8.10 -6.21
N ASP A 489 -1.77 -8.21 -5.49
CA ASP A 489 -2.45 -7.02 -4.96
C ASP A 489 -1.77 -6.44 -3.72
N GLY A 490 -0.79 -7.13 -3.16
CA GLY A 490 0.05 -6.62 -2.09
C GLY A 490 -0.68 -6.29 -0.79
N GLN A 491 -1.87 -6.88 -0.53
CA GLN A 491 -2.53 -6.74 0.77
C GLN A 491 -1.70 -7.42 1.86
N TRP A 492 -1.40 -6.67 2.92
CA TRP A 492 -0.50 -7.02 4.03
C TRP A 492 0.96 -7.23 3.60
N MET A 493 1.21 -8.13 2.64
CA MET A 493 2.54 -8.43 2.10
C MET A 493 2.82 -7.57 0.87
N GLY A 494 3.83 -6.70 0.96
CA GLY A 494 4.10 -5.69 -0.08
C GLY A 494 4.32 -6.25 -1.48
N ALA A 495 3.68 -5.62 -2.47
CA ALA A 495 3.91 -5.84 -3.89
C ALA A 495 4.81 -4.72 -4.45
N PHE A 496 6.07 -5.06 -4.72
CA PHE A 496 7.09 -4.15 -5.22
C PHE A 496 6.99 -4.02 -6.73
N THR A 497 6.17 -3.07 -7.16
CA THR A 497 5.98 -2.74 -8.58
C THR A 497 7.12 -1.88 -9.09
N TRP A 498 7.64 -2.20 -10.28
CA TRP A 498 8.84 -1.56 -10.83
C TRP A 498 8.78 -1.37 -12.35
N ARG A 499 9.65 -0.49 -12.83
CA ARG A 499 9.92 -0.25 -14.26
C ARG A 499 11.41 -0.07 -14.52
N ARG A 500 11.80 -0.18 -15.79
CA ARG A 500 13.10 0.29 -16.28
C ARG A 500 13.22 1.81 -16.17
N MET A 501 14.45 2.27 -16.00
CA MET A 501 14.80 3.69 -15.87
C MET A 501 15.57 4.24 -17.09
N ASP A 502 15.81 3.41 -18.10
CA ASP A 502 16.57 3.73 -19.30
C ASP A 502 15.70 3.75 -20.56
N GLY A 503 16.29 4.22 -21.67
CA GLY A 503 15.63 4.24 -22.97
C GLY A 503 14.30 5.02 -22.95
N PRO A 504 13.23 4.47 -23.57
CA PRO A 504 11.91 5.13 -23.64
C PRO A 504 11.28 5.46 -22.27
N TRP A 505 11.70 4.80 -21.21
CA TRP A 505 11.13 4.97 -19.87
C TRP A 505 11.78 6.10 -19.06
N SER A 506 12.92 6.62 -19.52
CA SER A 506 13.74 7.60 -18.77
C SER A 506 13.03 8.93 -18.47
N GLY A 507 12.03 9.33 -19.27
CA GLY A 507 11.27 10.57 -19.11
C GLY A 507 10.05 10.50 -18.18
N LEU A 508 9.77 9.33 -17.59
CA LEU A 508 8.65 9.12 -16.67
C LEU A 508 9.08 9.44 -15.22
N PRO A 509 8.13 9.81 -14.32
CA PRO A 509 8.46 10.32 -12.99
C PRO A 509 8.92 9.22 -12.03
N GLY A 510 9.38 9.67 -10.86
CA GLY A 510 9.71 8.82 -9.73
C GLY A 510 10.99 8.01 -9.91
N GLY A 511 11.17 7.05 -9.01
CA GLY A 511 12.28 6.09 -9.04
C GLY A 511 11.94 4.83 -9.84
N PRO A 512 12.73 3.73 -9.66
CA PRO A 512 12.47 2.45 -10.31
C PRO A 512 11.17 1.79 -9.85
N MET A 513 10.66 2.12 -8.66
CA MET A 513 9.37 1.62 -8.17
C MET A 513 8.23 2.58 -8.51
N LEU A 514 7.06 2.03 -8.84
CA LEU A 514 5.88 2.83 -9.16
C LEU A 514 5.27 3.40 -7.87
N ASP A 515 4.99 4.69 -7.88
CA ASP A 515 4.46 5.46 -6.74
C ASP A 515 3.05 6.01 -7.03
N GLU A 516 2.57 6.91 -6.17
CA GLU A 516 1.23 7.50 -6.26
C GLU A 516 1.00 8.35 -7.53
N HIS A 517 2.04 8.83 -8.20
CA HIS A 517 1.90 9.60 -9.46
C HIS A 517 1.31 8.77 -10.59
N TRP A 518 1.42 7.45 -10.49
CA TRP A 518 0.87 6.47 -11.42
C TRP A 518 -0.62 6.17 -11.15
N GLY A 519 -1.26 6.85 -10.20
CA GLY A 519 -2.67 6.68 -9.88
C GLY A 519 -3.56 6.73 -11.13
N GLY A 520 -4.44 5.75 -11.27
CA GLY A 520 -5.30 5.57 -12.45
C GLY A 520 -4.63 4.85 -13.64
N LEU A 521 -3.29 4.71 -13.65
CA LEU A 521 -2.55 3.98 -14.70
C LEU A 521 -2.08 2.61 -14.24
N LEU A 522 -2.09 2.34 -12.93
CA LEU A 522 -1.55 1.12 -12.36
C LEU A 522 -2.28 -0.14 -12.90
N PRO A 523 -1.54 -1.21 -13.25
CA PRO A 523 -2.13 -2.41 -13.80
C PRO A 523 -3.10 -3.12 -12.87
N ASN A 524 -4.22 -3.62 -13.42
CA ASN A 524 -5.12 -4.57 -12.75
C ASN A 524 -4.74 -6.04 -13.03
N HIS A 525 -3.88 -6.27 -14.02
CA HIS A 525 -3.45 -7.60 -14.45
C HIS A 525 -1.93 -7.70 -14.47
N VAL A 526 -1.42 -8.93 -14.34
CA VAL A 526 -0.03 -9.29 -14.59
C VAL A 526 0.09 -10.28 -15.74
N LEU A 527 1.23 -10.24 -16.42
CA LEU A 527 1.65 -11.21 -17.42
C LEU A 527 2.52 -12.28 -16.75
N THR A 528 2.14 -13.54 -16.97
CA THR A 528 2.83 -14.75 -16.48
C THR A 528 2.95 -15.79 -17.61
N GLY A 529 3.39 -17.01 -17.31
CA GLY A 529 3.38 -18.11 -18.28
C GLY A 529 4.52 -18.08 -19.30
N PHE A 530 5.58 -17.30 -19.02
CA PHE A 530 6.82 -17.26 -19.79
C PHE A 530 8.03 -17.61 -18.90
N PRO A 531 9.16 -18.05 -19.49
CA PRO A 531 10.37 -18.36 -18.73
C PRO A 531 10.94 -17.14 -18.00
N SER A 532 11.52 -17.34 -16.82
CA SER A 532 12.19 -16.26 -16.04
C SER A 532 13.31 -15.57 -16.81
N THR A 533 13.94 -16.25 -17.77
CA THR A 533 14.95 -15.64 -18.65
C THR A 533 14.42 -14.46 -19.47
N ALA A 534 13.10 -14.31 -19.64
CA ALA A 534 12.51 -13.14 -20.29
C ALA A 534 12.76 -11.84 -19.52
N PHE A 535 12.96 -11.89 -18.19
CA PHE A 535 13.33 -10.71 -17.41
C PHE A 535 14.69 -10.14 -17.83
N GLY A 536 15.52 -10.91 -18.54
CA GLY A 536 16.81 -10.47 -19.07
C GLY A 536 16.78 -9.61 -20.32
N GLY A 537 15.76 -8.76 -20.44
CA GLY A 537 15.69 -7.74 -21.49
C GLY A 537 14.44 -7.81 -22.35
N LEU A 538 13.45 -8.64 -22.03
CA LEU A 538 12.12 -8.61 -22.66
C LEU A 538 11.03 -8.08 -21.74
N VAL A 539 11.32 -7.84 -20.46
CA VAL A 539 10.39 -7.25 -19.49
C VAL A 539 10.85 -5.84 -19.16
N ASP A 540 9.96 -4.86 -19.35
CA ASP A 540 10.29 -3.44 -19.13
C ASP A 540 9.67 -2.88 -17.84
N ALA A 541 8.64 -3.55 -17.32
CA ALA A 541 8.02 -3.25 -16.03
C ALA A 541 7.42 -4.52 -15.45
N GLY A 542 7.36 -4.61 -14.14
CA GLY A 542 6.89 -5.81 -13.44
C GLY A 542 6.60 -5.60 -11.97
N VAL A 543 6.44 -6.72 -11.27
CA VAL A 543 6.16 -6.77 -9.84
C VAL A 543 6.84 -8.00 -9.23
N ALA A 544 7.25 -7.88 -7.97
CA ALA A 544 7.60 -9.00 -7.11
C ALA A 544 6.95 -8.79 -5.74
N VAL A 545 6.66 -9.86 -5.00
CA VAL A 545 5.87 -9.83 -3.76
C VAL A 545 6.69 -10.37 -2.59
N GLY A 546 6.63 -9.69 -1.45
CA GLY A 546 7.30 -10.12 -0.21
C GLY A 546 8.79 -10.35 -0.42
N TRP A 547 9.29 -11.55 -0.12
CA TRP A 547 10.71 -11.92 -0.28
C TRP A 547 11.11 -12.22 -1.74
N LEU A 548 10.74 -11.33 -2.67
CA LEU A 548 10.93 -11.42 -4.12
C LEU A 548 10.28 -12.63 -4.81
N HIS A 549 9.14 -13.08 -4.28
CA HIS A 549 8.34 -14.13 -4.89
C HIS A 549 7.39 -13.60 -5.96
N HIS A 550 6.74 -14.53 -6.66
CA HIS A 550 5.69 -14.22 -7.63
C HIS A 550 6.09 -13.17 -8.66
N ALA A 551 7.35 -13.20 -9.14
CA ALA A 551 7.81 -12.26 -10.16
C ALA A 551 6.92 -12.35 -11.40
N ALA A 552 6.36 -11.22 -11.83
CA ALA A 552 5.49 -11.13 -12.99
C ALA A 552 5.71 -9.81 -13.75
N ALA A 553 5.32 -9.78 -15.02
CA ALA A 553 5.51 -8.60 -15.86
C ALA A 553 4.23 -7.75 -15.95
N PHE A 554 4.39 -6.44 -16.05
CA PHE A 554 3.36 -5.53 -16.53
C PHE A 554 3.57 -5.18 -18.00
N VAL A 555 4.82 -5.15 -18.44
CA VAL A 555 5.17 -4.93 -19.85
C VAL A 555 6.12 -6.02 -20.29
N LYS A 556 5.74 -6.77 -21.32
CA LYS A 556 6.60 -7.79 -21.93
C LYS A 556 6.60 -7.67 -23.44
N ARG A 557 7.81 -7.75 -24.00
CA ARG A 557 8.10 -7.82 -25.42
C ARG A 557 8.20 -9.27 -25.90
N SER A 558 7.84 -9.48 -27.17
CA SER A 558 7.82 -10.79 -27.83
C SER A 558 7.98 -10.62 -29.34
N PHE A 559 8.34 -11.70 -30.03
CA PHE A 559 8.64 -11.68 -31.46
C PHE A 559 7.92 -12.78 -32.23
N LEU A 560 7.44 -12.48 -33.44
CA LEU A 560 6.92 -13.47 -34.38
C LEU A 560 7.59 -13.29 -35.74
N GLY A 561 8.57 -14.12 -36.07
CA GLY A 561 9.39 -13.92 -37.26
C GLY A 561 10.10 -12.57 -37.20
N LYS A 562 9.74 -11.64 -38.10
CA LYS A 562 10.25 -10.25 -38.10
C LYS A 562 9.35 -9.26 -37.35
N GLY A 563 8.17 -9.69 -36.89
CA GLY A 563 7.21 -8.85 -36.18
C GLY A 563 7.58 -8.66 -34.72
N TRP A 564 7.29 -7.47 -34.20
CA TRP A 564 7.55 -7.07 -32.82
C TRP A 564 6.23 -6.88 -32.09
N LEU A 565 6.08 -7.51 -30.93
CA LEU A 565 4.90 -7.40 -30.09
C LEU A 565 5.29 -6.88 -28.71
N THR A 566 4.74 -5.74 -28.31
CA THR A 566 4.80 -5.25 -26.93
C THR A 566 3.41 -5.44 -26.31
N VAL A 567 3.32 -6.12 -25.17
CA VAL A 567 2.09 -6.27 -24.41
C VAL A 567 2.24 -5.51 -23.10
N SER A 568 1.28 -4.65 -22.78
CA SER A 568 1.25 -3.83 -21.57
C SER A 568 -0.06 -4.05 -20.82
N THR A 569 0.00 -4.16 -19.50
CA THR A 569 -1.16 -4.23 -18.61
C THR A 569 -1.42 -2.93 -17.85
N PHE A 570 -0.67 -1.87 -18.14
CA PHE A 570 -0.98 -0.53 -17.63
C PHE A 570 -2.36 -0.09 -18.13
N ASP A 571 -3.14 0.51 -17.24
CA ASP A 571 -4.45 1.01 -17.61
C ASP A 571 -4.30 2.33 -18.37
N LEU A 572 -4.76 2.32 -19.62
CA LEU A 572 -4.86 3.48 -20.50
C LEU A 572 -6.27 3.62 -21.07
N THR A 573 -7.20 2.79 -20.59
CA THR A 573 -8.55 2.64 -21.15
C THR A 573 -9.65 3.16 -20.23
N SER A 574 -9.37 3.24 -18.92
CA SER A 574 -10.35 3.73 -17.95
C SER A 574 -10.48 5.26 -17.96
N PRO A 575 -11.63 5.81 -17.52
CA PRO A 575 -11.77 7.24 -17.31
C PRO A 575 -10.68 7.85 -16.42
N GLN A 576 -10.29 7.14 -15.35
CA GLN A 576 -9.25 7.57 -14.43
C GLN A 576 -7.88 7.67 -15.12
N ALA A 577 -7.56 6.73 -16.01
CA ALA A 577 -6.35 6.79 -16.82
C ALA A 577 -6.33 8.02 -17.73
N HIS A 578 -7.47 8.35 -18.37
CA HIS A 578 -7.56 9.50 -19.28
C HIS A 578 -7.39 10.85 -18.56
N GLU A 579 -7.73 10.90 -17.27
CA GLU A 579 -7.49 12.06 -16.44
C GLU A 579 -6.01 12.20 -16.06
N ASN A 580 -5.21 11.14 -16.00
CA ASN A 580 -3.80 11.26 -15.64
C ASN A 580 -2.97 11.82 -16.82
N PRO A 581 -2.30 12.98 -16.67
CA PRO A 581 -1.51 13.57 -17.75
C PRO A 581 -0.28 12.76 -18.15
N LEU A 582 0.14 11.76 -17.37
CA LEU A 582 1.19 10.81 -17.73
C LEU A 582 0.73 9.79 -18.79
N ALA A 583 -0.57 9.56 -18.98
CA ALA A 583 -1.09 8.56 -19.92
C ALA A 583 -0.47 8.67 -21.34
N PRO A 584 -0.44 9.84 -22.00
CA PRO A 584 0.21 9.96 -23.30
C PRO A 584 1.74 9.73 -23.24
N HIS A 585 2.43 10.14 -22.18
CA HIS A 585 3.87 9.90 -22.04
C HIS A 585 4.19 8.42 -21.83
N LEU A 586 3.36 7.72 -21.07
CA LEU A 586 3.43 6.26 -20.89
C LEU A 586 3.16 5.54 -22.21
N LEU A 587 2.13 5.95 -22.97
CA LEU A 587 1.85 5.36 -24.28
C LEU A 587 3.04 5.55 -25.24
N LYS A 588 3.67 6.73 -25.23
CA LYS A 588 4.88 6.98 -26.01
C LYS A 588 6.01 6.02 -25.63
N ALA A 589 6.30 5.87 -24.34
CA ALA A 589 7.32 4.95 -23.86
C ALA A 589 7.03 3.49 -24.28
N LEU A 590 5.77 3.06 -24.21
CA LEU A 590 5.34 1.72 -24.64
C LEU A 590 5.46 1.51 -26.15
N ALA A 591 5.16 2.51 -26.96
CA ALA A 591 5.26 2.43 -28.42
C ALA A 591 6.71 2.46 -28.93
N GLU A 592 7.61 3.12 -28.19
CA GLU A 592 9.04 3.20 -28.50
C GLU A 592 9.84 1.97 -28.00
N SER A 593 9.26 1.18 -27.08
CA SER A 593 9.86 -0.03 -26.49
C SER A 593 9.83 -1.25 -27.41
#